data_AF-A0A7S4A1B8-F1
#
_entry.id   AF-A0A7S4A1B8-F1
#
_cell.length_a   1.000
_cell.length_b   1.000
_cell.length_c   1.000
_cell.angle_alpha   90.00
_cell.angle_beta   90.00
_cell.angle_gamma   90.00
#
_symmetry.space_group_name_H-M   'P 1'
#
loop_
_entity.id
_entity.type
_entity.pdbx_description
1 polymer ?
#
loop_
_entity_poly.entity_id
_entity_poly.type
_entity_poly.pdbx_seq_one_letter_code
_entity_poly.pdbx_strand_id
1 'polypeptide(L)'
;MHTLAAAALLVTTNALQLWKKPVAAPPSAPAIAAVDDHRRAVIGGHNWLTHAPPSYFARDKLTVKGPRANTDVGAPVDATRPLVKLGDVAVGSWSCSEGGWLSPAPRTSTEWFIMLEGEGSVDEEDGTRHRFAAGDVVVLPRGWSGRWDVQKDLHKVWAVHTHADDGRSTSPVIATPSQMSDGDIYKAGDTAVRVWTRQPGPVEVRDKATTESIYVLSGEMFVTNADGSAVRCVAGDTVALPRGWTGRYDVASAVKAVSVVVGKETTSAAAPAPSVSHAGGKRRPIVGGNWKCNPATASSLDELCRNFDGVAPYLEKCDVYVCPSNLHVALVKDNFTPGVHVAPQNCNFKGCGAYTGEMSVDQIQDLGLGWVLIGHSERRGEFGLPTPAESNQLMATKLQYILDQGLNCVFCIGEPLSIRQKGIQAVLSECADQLTDIVPILKALEDKSRVVIAYEPVWAIGTGVAATPEQAQETHKGIRDWIAANVDRATADAIRIQYGGSANAGNAPELSSFPDIDGFLVGGASLKPEISDIVKAIAEAKV
;
A
#
# COMPACT_ATOMS: atom_id res chain seq x y z
N MET A 1 44.14 27.48 52.79
CA MET A 1 44.46 26.34 53.69
C MET A 1 43.78 26.64 55.02
N HIS A 2 42.88 25.88 55.63
CA HIS A 2 42.23 24.60 55.38
C HIS A 2 40.89 24.66 56.14
N THR A 3 39.75 24.43 55.49
CA THR A 3 38.53 23.79 56.05
C THR A 3 37.36 23.97 55.06
N LEU A 4 37.36 23.16 54.01
CA LEU A 4 36.20 22.93 53.13
C LEU A 4 36.46 21.62 52.34
N ALA A 5 36.65 20.54 53.08
CA ALA A 5 36.88 19.20 52.55
C ALA A 5 36.36 18.15 53.54
N ALA A 6 35.05 18.13 53.77
CA ALA A 6 34.40 17.06 54.55
C ALA A 6 32.94 16.77 54.16
N ALA A 7 32.38 17.43 53.12
CA ALA A 7 30.97 17.24 52.73
C ALA A 7 30.77 16.50 51.39
N ALA A 8 31.84 15.96 50.78
CA ALA A 8 31.78 15.31 49.46
C ALA A 8 31.98 13.79 49.48
N LEU A 9 31.94 13.13 50.64
CA LEU A 9 32.23 11.69 50.76
C LEU A 9 31.12 10.86 51.41
N LEU A 10 29.86 11.31 51.37
CA LEU A 10 28.72 10.56 51.93
C LEU A 10 27.52 10.36 50.98
N VAL A 11 27.68 10.60 49.66
CA VAL A 11 26.59 10.42 48.67
C VAL A 11 26.90 9.35 47.61
N THR A 12 28.09 8.73 47.61
CA THR A 12 28.48 7.75 46.58
C THR A 12 28.48 6.29 47.03
N THR A 13 27.79 5.93 48.12
CA THR A 13 27.67 4.52 48.57
C THR A 13 26.25 3.95 48.61
N ASN A 14 25.20 4.72 48.27
CA ASN A 14 23.82 4.20 48.20
C ASN A 14 23.24 4.03 46.79
N ALA A 15 23.97 4.38 45.72
CA ALA A 15 23.48 4.25 44.34
C ALA A 15 23.81 2.90 43.66
N LEU A 16 24.64 2.05 44.28
CA LEU A 16 25.13 0.79 43.68
C LEU A 16 24.53 -0.50 44.28
N GLN A 17 23.60 -0.40 45.23
CA GLN A 17 22.94 -1.58 45.84
C GLN A 17 21.46 -1.77 45.47
N LEU A 18 20.85 -0.89 44.66
CA LEU A 18 19.47 -1.05 44.22
C LEU A 18 19.30 -1.87 42.91
N TRP A 19 20.39 -2.40 42.34
CA TRP A 19 20.39 -3.18 41.10
C TRP A 19 20.60 -4.70 41.30
N LYS A 20 20.24 -5.24 42.48
CA LYS A 20 20.31 -6.69 42.75
C LYS A 20 19.07 -7.23 43.49
N LYS A 21 17.87 -6.88 43.06
CA LYS A 21 16.68 -7.68 43.36
C LYS A 21 16.13 -8.25 42.06
N PRO A 22 15.91 -9.58 41.96
CA PRO A 22 15.25 -10.15 40.80
C PRO A 22 13.82 -9.63 40.79
N VAL A 23 13.49 -8.84 39.77
CA VAL A 23 12.11 -8.48 39.45
C VAL A 23 11.45 -9.77 38.97
N ALA A 24 10.35 -10.18 39.62
CA ALA A 24 9.55 -11.31 39.18
C ALA A 24 9.14 -11.06 37.72
N ALA A 25 9.41 -12.04 36.86
CA ALA A 25 9.03 -11.98 35.45
C ALA A 25 7.52 -11.71 35.33
N PRO A 26 7.09 -10.84 34.40
CA PRO A 26 5.67 -10.73 34.08
C PRO A 26 5.13 -12.13 33.70
N PRO A 27 3.86 -12.43 33.98
CA PRO A 27 3.28 -13.71 33.58
C PRO A 27 3.54 -13.88 32.09
N SER A 28 4.23 -14.97 31.74
CA SER A 28 4.50 -15.34 30.36
C SER A 28 3.18 -15.25 29.60
N ALA A 29 3.19 -14.50 28.49
CA ALA A 29 2.17 -14.66 27.45
C ALA A 29 1.97 -16.17 27.23
N PRO A 30 0.72 -16.67 27.09
CA PRO A 30 0.49 -18.09 26.92
C PRO A 30 1.40 -18.58 25.80
N ALA A 31 2.22 -19.57 26.12
CA ALA A 31 3.11 -20.18 25.16
C ALA A 31 2.27 -20.56 23.95
N ILE A 32 2.46 -19.85 22.83
CA ILE A 32 2.01 -20.34 21.54
C ILE A 32 2.88 -21.57 21.34
N ALA A 33 2.33 -22.73 21.65
CA ALA A 33 2.95 -23.99 21.34
C ALA A 33 3.38 -23.91 19.87
N ALA A 34 4.64 -24.22 19.59
CA ALA A 34 5.07 -24.52 18.25
C ALA A 34 4.25 -25.75 17.81
N VAL A 35 3.11 -25.51 17.17
CA VAL A 35 2.31 -26.58 16.59
C VAL A 35 2.95 -26.90 15.25
N ASP A 36 3.65 -28.02 15.24
CA ASP A 36 4.13 -28.71 14.05
C ASP A 36 2.89 -29.24 13.29
N ASP A 37 2.09 -28.36 12.68
CA ASP A 37 0.77 -28.72 12.11
C ASP A 37 0.83 -28.78 10.58
N HIS A 38 1.61 -29.73 10.05
CA HIS A 38 1.73 -29.91 8.60
C HIS A 38 0.55 -30.63 7.94
N ARG A 39 -0.57 -30.86 8.62
CA ARG A 39 -1.83 -31.31 8.00
C ARG A 39 -3.07 -30.94 8.82
N ARG A 40 -3.85 -29.97 8.34
CA ARG A 40 -5.30 -29.91 8.61
C ARG A 40 -6.11 -29.72 7.34
N ALA A 41 -6.02 -30.71 6.44
CA ALA A 41 -7.06 -30.91 5.45
C ALA A 41 -8.18 -31.73 6.12
N VAL A 42 -9.29 -31.04 6.43
CA VAL A 42 -10.59 -31.55 6.88
C VAL A 42 -10.65 -32.07 8.33
N ILE A 43 -11.01 -31.20 9.27
CA ILE A 43 -11.75 -31.58 10.48
C ILE A 43 -12.96 -30.64 10.57
N GLY A 44 -14.17 -31.17 10.56
CA GLY A 44 -15.37 -30.42 10.99
C GLY A 44 -16.09 -29.54 9.97
N GLY A 45 -16.01 -29.82 8.65
CA GLY A 45 -16.93 -29.19 7.68
C GLY A 45 -16.71 -27.70 7.41
N HIS A 46 -15.58 -27.13 7.84
CA HIS A 46 -15.14 -25.78 7.48
C HIS A 46 -13.98 -25.84 6.46
N ASN A 47 -14.04 -24.98 5.44
CA ASN A 47 -13.03 -24.84 4.39
C ASN A 47 -11.79 -24.13 4.96
N TRP A 48 -10.73 -24.87 5.31
CA TRP A 48 -9.48 -24.32 5.88
C TRP A 48 -8.37 -24.08 4.84
N LEU A 49 -7.49 -23.12 5.13
CA LEU A 49 -6.25 -22.90 4.38
C LEU A 49 -5.25 -24.04 4.57
N THR A 50 -4.38 -24.26 3.59
CA THR A 50 -3.18 -25.10 3.70
C THR A 50 -1.93 -24.23 3.48
N HIS A 51 -0.88 -24.41 4.28
CA HIS A 51 0.38 -23.69 4.17
C HIS A 51 1.57 -24.65 4.14
N ALA A 52 2.60 -24.30 3.37
CA ALA A 52 3.88 -24.97 3.32
C ALA A 52 5.03 -23.95 3.24
N PRO A 53 5.95 -23.92 4.22
CA PRO A 53 7.19 -23.16 4.09
C PRO A 53 8.17 -23.84 3.11
N PRO A 54 9.24 -23.15 2.65
CA PRO A 54 10.26 -23.74 1.77
C PRO A 54 10.84 -25.06 2.28
N SER A 55 10.99 -25.22 3.61
CA SER A 55 11.49 -26.44 4.23
C SER A 55 10.58 -27.66 4.01
N TYR A 56 9.29 -27.45 3.77
CA TYR A 56 8.38 -28.53 3.38
C TYR A 56 8.74 -29.07 1.98
N PHE A 57 9.17 -28.20 1.07
CA PHE A 57 9.57 -28.60 -0.28
C PHE A 57 11.08 -28.76 -0.44
N ALA A 58 11.88 -28.81 0.63
CA ALA A 58 13.30 -29.06 0.52
C ALA A 58 13.59 -30.40 -0.18
N ARG A 59 14.64 -30.45 -1.01
CA ARG A 59 14.97 -31.60 -1.88
C ARG A 59 15.04 -32.93 -1.13
N ASP A 60 15.59 -32.93 0.08
CA ASP A 60 15.70 -34.11 0.95
C ASP A 60 14.35 -34.63 1.46
N LYS A 61 13.27 -33.84 1.29
CA LYS A 61 11.91 -34.23 1.65
C LYS A 61 11.08 -34.74 0.48
N LEU A 62 11.57 -34.63 -0.76
CA LEU A 62 10.87 -35.15 -1.93
C LEU A 62 11.00 -36.68 -1.98
N THR A 63 9.91 -37.35 -2.37
CA THR A 63 9.92 -38.80 -2.59
C THR A 63 10.46 -39.09 -3.98
N VAL A 64 11.62 -39.75 -4.06
CA VAL A 64 12.22 -40.20 -5.32
C VAL A 64 11.31 -41.22 -6.00
N LYS A 65 10.99 -40.99 -7.27
CA LYS A 65 10.15 -41.87 -8.10
C LYS A 65 10.96 -42.89 -8.90
N GLY A 66 12.26 -42.64 -9.07
CA GLY A 66 13.18 -43.45 -9.88
C GLY A 66 13.52 -42.77 -11.21
N PRO A 67 14.27 -43.45 -12.09
CA PRO A 67 14.64 -42.91 -13.39
C PRO A 67 13.40 -42.72 -14.25
N ARG A 68 13.42 -41.65 -15.05
CA ARG A 68 12.32 -41.31 -15.93
C ARG A 68 12.25 -42.27 -17.11
N ALA A 69 11.03 -42.58 -17.55
CA ALA A 69 10.80 -43.35 -18.77
C ALA A 69 10.94 -42.45 -20.02
N ASN A 70 11.22 -43.07 -21.18
CA ASN A 70 11.30 -42.41 -22.49
C ASN A 70 12.36 -41.32 -22.63
N THR A 71 13.48 -41.46 -21.92
CA THR A 71 14.62 -40.53 -21.97
C THR A 71 15.51 -40.82 -23.17
N ASP A 72 15.98 -39.77 -23.82
CA ASP A 72 16.93 -39.86 -24.93
C ASP A 72 18.25 -39.11 -24.65
N VAL A 73 18.29 -38.29 -23.59
CA VAL A 73 19.51 -37.66 -23.06
C VAL A 73 19.60 -37.96 -21.56
N GLY A 74 20.73 -38.50 -21.12
CA GLY A 74 20.98 -38.80 -19.71
C GLY A 74 20.06 -39.88 -19.12
N ALA A 75 20.02 -39.94 -17.79
CA ALA A 75 19.13 -40.80 -17.01
C ALA A 75 18.45 -39.99 -15.89
N PRO A 76 17.62 -38.99 -16.25
CA PRO A 76 17.02 -38.08 -15.28
C PRO A 76 16.17 -38.84 -14.25
N VAL A 77 16.28 -38.45 -12.98
CA VAL A 77 15.53 -39.04 -11.86
C VAL A 77 14.56 -38.01 -11.31
N ASP A 78 13.28 -38.38 -11.26
CA ASP A 78 12.22 -37.52 -10.75
C ASP A 78 12.05 -37.73 -9.23
N ALA A 79 11.77 -36.65 -8.50
CA ALA A 79 11.27 -36.70 -7.14
C ALA A 79 10.10 -35.73 -6.95
N THR A 80 9.18 -36.01 -6.03
CA THR A 80 7.99 -35.17 -5.83
C THR A 80 7.50 -35.18 -4.39
N ARG A 81 6.82 -34.10 -3.99
CA ARG A 81 6.08 -34.03 -2.74
C ARG A 81 4.75 -33.29 -2.96
N PRO A 82 3.59 -33.96 -2.85
CA PRO A 82 2.30 -33.29 -2.93
C PRO A 82 2.03 -32.49 -1.64
N LEU A 83 1.36 -31.35 -1.76
CA LEU A 83 0.88 -30.55 -0.64
C LEU A 83 -0.61 -30.80 -0.38
N VAL A 84 -1.46 -30.48 -1.37
CA VAL A 84 -2.92 -30.55 -1.23
C VAL A 84 -3.60 -30.77 -2.56
N LYS A 85 -4.82 -31.35 -2.52
CA LYS A 85 -5.75 -31.40 -3.64
C LYS A 85 -7.08 -30.77 -3.22
N LEU A 86 -7.45 -29.68 -3.89
CA LEU A 86 -8.64 -28.87 -3.65
C LEU A 86 -9.54 -28.94 -4.89
N GLY A 87 -10.41 -29.96 -4.95
CA GLY A 87 -11.23 -30.24 -6.14
C GLY A 87 -10.35 -30.52 -7.36
N ASP A 88 -10.46 -29.66 -8.37
CA ASP A 88 -9.74 -29.77 -9.66
C ASP A 88 -8.32 -29.18 -9.61
N VAL A 89 -7.90 -28.61 -8.47
CA VAL A 89 -6.57 -28.04 -8.26
C VAL A 89 -5.74 -28.96 -7.38
N ALA A 90 -4.50 -29.26 -7.79
CA ALA A 90 -3.50 -29.93 -6.97
C ALA A 90 -2.25 -29.07 -6.88
N VAL A 91 -1.62 -29.01 -5.70
CA VAL A 91 -0.39 -28.23 -5.44
C VAL A 91 0.70 -29.16 -4.90
N GLY A 92 1.95 -28.95 -5.30
CA GLY A 92 3.09 -29.70 -4.78
C GLY A 92 4.43 -29.18 -5.27
N SER A 93 5.49 -29.95 -5.00
CA SER A 93 6.84 -29.72 -5.53
C SER A 93 7.31 -30.91 -6.35
N TRP A 94 8.20 -30.63 -7.29
CA TRP A 94 8.86 -31.61 -8.13
C TRP A 94 10.30 -31.20 -8.42
N SER A 95 11.19 -32.19 -8.48
CA SER A 95 12.58 -32.01 -8.89
C SER A 95 12.97 -33.08 -9.89
N CYS A 96 13.93 -32.77 -10.74
CA CYS A 96 14.48 -33.70 -11.72
C CYS A 96 15.95 -33.40 -11.98
N SER A 97 16.75 -34.46 -12.06
CA SER A 97 18.15 -34.31 -12.46
C SER A 97 18.28 -34.06 -13.97
N GLU A 98 19.47 -33.67 -14.40
CA GLU A 98 19.81 -33.44 -15.82
C GLU A 98 19.43 -34.60 -16.76
N GLY A 99 18.96 -34.22 -17.94
CA GLY A 99 18.52 -35.15 -18.98
C GLY A 99 17.44 -34.59 -19.89
N GLY A 100 16.99 -35.39 -20.85
CA GLY A 100 15.99 -34.99 -21.85
C GLY A 100 15.11 -36.15 -22.26
N TRP A 101 13.85 -35.85 -22.58
CA TRP A 101 12.85 -36.82 -22.99
C TRP A 101 11.76 -36.14 -23.83
N LEU A 102 11.12 -36.94 -24.68
CA LEU A 102 9.91 -36.53 -25.38
C LEU A 102 8.68 -36.77 -24.49
N SER A 103 7.76 -35.81 -24.48
CA SER A 103 6.42 -35.90 -23.88
C SER A 103 5.36 -35.82 -24.99
N PRO A 104 5.18 -36.93 -25.75
CA PRO A 104 4.36 -36.92 -26.98
C PRO A 104 2.85 -36.93 -26.72
N ALA A 105 2.43 -37.24 -25.49
CA ALA A 105 1.02 -37.22 -25.13
C ALA A 105 0.60 -35.78 -24.75
N PRO A 106 -0.44 -35.20 -25.39
CA PRO A 106 -0.97 -33.91 -25.00
C PRO A 106 -1.40 -33.91 -23.53
N ARG A 107 -1.03 -32.85 -22.80
CA ARG A 107 -1.39 -32.70 -21.38
C ARG A 107 -2.91 -32.62 -21.22
N THR A 108 -3.44 -33.31 -20.22
CA THR A 108 -4.87 -33.27 -19.86
C THR A 108 -5.22 -32.14 -18.88
N SER A 109 -4.22 -31.37 -18.46
CA SER A 109 -4.34 -30.33 -17.43
C SER A 109 -3.38 -29.19 -17.72
N THR A 110 -3.75 -27.98 -17.31
CA THR A 110 -2.84 -26.84 -17.30
C THR A 110 -2.00 -26.91 -16.03
N GLU A 111 -0.67 -26.90 -16.19
CA GLU A 111 0.28 -26.81 -15.08
C GLU A 111 0.87 -25.41 -15.08
N TRP A 112 0.95 -24.79 -13.90
CA TRP A 112 1.86 -23.68 -13.69
C TRP A 112 2.93 -24.11 -12.71
N PHE A 113 4.11 -23.50 -12.80
CA PHE A 113 5.13 -23.65 -11.78
C PHE A 113 6.03 -22.43 -11.68
N ILE A 114 6.57 -22.21 -10.48
CA ILE A 114 7.72 -21.34 -10.26
C ILE A 114 8.97 -22.18 -10.11
N MET A 115 10.01 -21.80 -10.85
CA MET A 115 11.32 -22.42 -10.79
C MET A 115 12.07 -21.93 -9.55
N LEU A 116 12.40 -22.84 -8.64
CA LEU A 116 13.21 -22.54 -7.46
C LEU A 116 14.71 -22.61 -7.79
N GLU A 117 15.09 -23.64 -8.56
CA GLU A 117 16.47 -23.93 -8.93
C GLU A 117 16.53 -24.58 -10.32
N GLY A 118 17.71 -24.49 -10.94
CA GLY A 118 18.01 -25.17 -12.21
C GLY A 118 17.70 -24.32 -13.44
N GLU A 119 17.92 -24.93 -14.59
CA GLU A 119 17.61 -24.40 -15.91
C GLU A 119 17.13 -25.53 -16.82
N GLY A 120 16.13 -25.21 -17.63
CA GLY A 120 15.45 -26.15 -18.51
C GLY A 120 14.91 -25.47 -19.77
N SER A 121 14.48 -26.29 -20.72
CA SER A 121 13.57 -25.84 -21.76
C SER A 121 12.47 -26.85 -22.02
N VAL A 122 11.35 -26.31 -22.51
CA VAL A 122 10.30 -27.08 -23.16
C VAL A 122 10.24 -26.64 -24.62
N ASP A 123 10.35 -27.62 -25.51
CA ASP A 123 10.46 -27.38 -26.94
C ASP A 123 9.22 -27.93 -27.65
N GLU A 124 8.65 -27.14 -28.54
CA GLU A 124 7.52 -27.51 -29.38
C GLU A 124 7.97 -28.38 -30.57
N GLU A 125 7.02 -29.10 -31.19
CA GLU A 125 7.31 -29.97 -32.34
C GLU A 125 7.84 -29.20 -33.56
N ASP A 126 7.51 -27.91 -33.68
CA ASP A 126 8.01 -27.04 -34.74
C ASP A 126 9.45 -26.53 -34.49
N GLY A 127 10.06 -26.92 -33.36
CA GLY A 127 11.39 -26.52 -32.95
C GLY A 127 11.45 -25.23 -32.12
N THR A 128 10.32 -24.59 -31.83
CA THR A 128 10.26 -23.43 -30.92
C THR A 128 10.68 -23.84 -29.51
N ARG A 129 11.73 -23.21 -29.00
CA ARG A 129 12.32 -23.52 -27.69
C ARG A 129 11.95 -22.46 -26.65
N HIS A 130 11.30 -22.86 -25.57
CA HIS A 130 10.96 -22.02 -24.43
C HIS A 130 11.88 -22.34 -23.26
N ARG A 131 12.87 -21.48 -23.03
CA ARG A 131 13.84 -21.64 -21.93
C ARG A 131 13.30 -21.04 -20.64
N PHE A 132 13.65 -21.65 -19.52
CA PHE A 132 13.35 -21.15 -18.19
C PHE A 132 14.48 -21.47 -17.22
N ALA A 133 14.63 -20.64 -16.20
CA ALA A 133 15.62 -20.77 -15.13
C ALA A 133 15.00 -20.42 -13.77
N ALA A 134 15.78 -20.57 -12.71
CA ALA A 134 15.40 -20.18 -11.35
C ALA A 134 14.83 -18.74 -11.30
N GLY A 135 13.67 -18.59 -10.67
CA GLY A 135 12.91 -17.34 -10.58
C GLY A 135 11.81 -17.19 -11.64
N ASP A 136 11.84 -17.95 -12.73
CA ASP A 136 10.82 -17.86 -13.78
C ASP A 136 9.51 -18.54 -13.36
N VAL A 137 8.39 -17.99 -13.84
CA VAL A 137 7.08 -18.62 -13.82
C VAL A 137 6.80 -19.20 -15.19
N VAL A 138 6.40 -20.46 -15.23
CA VAL A 138 6.10 -21.19 -16.45
C VAL A 138 4.67 -21.68 -16.40
N VAL A 139 3.95 -21.51 -17.50
CA VAL A 139 2.64 -22.11 -17.73
C VAL A 139 2.76 -23.11 -18.88
N LEU A 140 2.39 -24.35 -18.62
CA LEU A 140 2.23 -25.41 -19.61
C LEU A 140 0.73 -25.68 -19.77
N PRO A 141 0.10 -25.14 -20.83
CA PRO A 141 -1.32 -25.30 -21.05
C PRO A 141 -1.71 -26.77 -21.25
N ARG A 142 -2.96 -27.09 -20.92
CA ARG A 142 -3.64 -28.29 -21.42
C ARG A 142 -3.46 -28.36 -22.95
N GLY A 143 -3.25 -29.57 -23.46
CA GLY A 143 -3.03 -29.81 -24.89
C GLY A 143 -1.58 -29.67 -25.34
N TRP A 144 -0.70 -29.07 -24.52
CA TRP A 144 0.73 -29.04 -24.84
C TRP A 144 1.30 -30.47 -24.93
N SER A 145 2.10 -30.74 -25.96
CA SER A 145 3.01 -31.87 -26.09
C SER A 145 4.32 -31.35 -26.66
N GLY A 146 5.43 -32.01 -26.34
CA GLY A 146 6.73 -31.52 -26.77
C GLY A 146 7.89 -32.21 -26.07
N ARG A 147 9.08 -31.65 -26.22
CA ARG A 147 10.31 -32.15 -25.59
C ARG A 147 10.60 -31.37 -24.32
N TRP A 148 11.11 -32.06 -23.30
CA TRP A 148 11.78 -31.44 -22.18
C TRP A 148 13.28 -31.66 -22.29
N ASP A 149 14.04 -30.60 -22.03
CA ASP A 149 15.48 -30.68 -21.80
C ASP A 149 15.81 -30.01 -20.46
N VAL A 150 16.30 -30.80 -19.51
CA VAL A 150 16.82 -30.32 -18.22
C VAL A 150 18.32 -30.13 -18.38
N GLN A 151 18.75 -28.87 -18.46
CA GLN A 151 20.17 -28.54 -18.61
C GLN A 151 20.91 -28.50 -17.26
N LYS A 152 20.19 -28.21 -16.17
CA LYS A 152 20.69 -28.26 -14.79
C LYS A 152 19.59 -28.76 -13.87
N ASP A 153 19.92 -29.54 -12.85
CA ASP A 153 18.98 -30.11 -11.88
C ASP A 153 17.85 -29.14 -11.47
N LEU A 154 16.63 -29.43 -11.91
CA LEU A 154 15.45 -28.60 -11.66
C LEU A 154 14.89 -28.84 -10.26
N HIS A 155 14.34 -27.76 -9.68
CA HIS A 155 13.43 -27.83 -8.54
C HIS A 155 12.35 -26.77 -8.70
N LYS A 156 11.08 -27.17 -8.59
CA LYS A 156 9.93 -26.29 -8.83
C LYS A 156 8.78 -26.55 -7.87
N VAL A 157 8.02 -25.50 -7.56
CA VAL A 157 6.68 -25.61 -6.95
C VAL A 157 5.65 -25.45 -8.05
N TRP A 158 4.69 -26.37 -8.10
CA TRP A 158 3.68 -26.44 -9.14
C TRP A 158 2.26 -26.39 -8.56
N ALA A 159 1.32 -25.83 -9.32
CA ALA A 159 -0.07 -26.28 -9.24
C ALA A 159 -0.58 -26.73 -10.60
N VAL A 160 -1.40 -27.76 -10.56
CA VAL A 160 -2.06 -28.34 -11.72
C VAL A 160 -3.55 -28.13 -11.57
N HIS A 161 -4.17 -27.67 -12.64
CA HIS A 161 -5.61 -27.51 -12.74
C HIS A 161 -6.16 -28.35 -13.89
N THR A 162 -7.21 -29.13 -13.60
CA THR A 162 -7.91 -29.92 -14.61
C THR A 162 -9.18 -29.18 -15.08
N HIS A 163 -9.21 -28.74 -16.34
CA HIS A 163 -10.39 -28.15 -16.98
C HIS A 163 -10.76 -28.89 -18.26
N ALA A 164 -12.00 -28.67 -18.74
CA ALA A 164 -12.40 -29.01 -20.11
C ALA A 164 -11.53 -28.29 -21.15
N ASP A 165 -11.43 -28.86 -22.35
CA ASP A 165 -10.76 -28.18 -23.46
C ASP A 165 -11.55 -26.92 -23.82
N ASP A 166 -10.84 -25.79 -23.91
CA ASP A 166 -11.39 -24.48 -24.20
C ASP A 166 -10.88 -23.90 -25.53
N GLY A 167 -10.18 -24.72 -26.33
CA GLY A 167 -9.76 -24.40 -27.70
C GLY A 167 -8.68 -23.30 -27.80
N ARG A 168 -7.97 -23.01 -26.70
CA ARG A 168 -6.94 -21.96 -26.64
C ARG A 168 -5.55 -22.48 -27.00
N SER A 169 -4.60 -21.55 -27.09
CA SER A 169 -3.20 -21.86 -27.38
C SER A 169 -2.64 -22.89 -26.40
N THR A 170 -1.96 -23.88 -26.97
CA THR A 170 -1.23 -24.92 -26.23
C THR A 170 0.24 -24.55 -26.02
N SER A 171 0.70 -23.39 -26.53
CA SER A 171 2.10 -22.97 -26.44
C SER A 171 2.47 -22.56 -25.00
N PRO A 172 3.64 -22.98 -24.48
CA PRO A 172 4.14 -22.57 -23.18
C PRO A 172 4.25 -21.06 -23.02
N VAL A 173 4.03 -20.56 -21.80
CA VAL A 173 4.26 -19.16 -21.44
C VAL A 173 5.34 -19.09 -20.38
N ILE A 174 6.40 -18.32 -20.64
CA ILE A 174 7.48 -18.05 -19.68
C ILE A 174 7.43 -16.58 -19.29
N ALA A 175 7.30 -16.32 -17.99
CA ALA A 175 7.43 -14.98 -17.42
C ALA A 175 8.67 -14.93 -16.55
N THR A 176 9.64 -14.11 -16.94
CA THR A 176 10.85 -13.86 -16.15
C THR A 176 10.57 -12.86 -15.02
N PRO A 177 11.36 -12.82 -13.93
CA PRO A 177 11.15 -11.89 -12.82
C PRO A 177 10.98 -10.43 -13.23
N SER A 178 11.67 -9.98 -14.28
CA SER A 178 11.56 -8.61 -14.81
C SER A 178 10.25 -8.34 -15.56
N GLN A 179 9.58 -9.39 -16.03
CA GLN A 179 8.28 -9.35 -16.71
C GLN A 179 7.10 -9.56 -15.75
N MET A 180 7.36 -9.95 -14.49
CA MET A 180 6.32 -10.18 -13.47
C MET A 180 5.83 -8.86 -12.86
N SER A 181 5.13 -8.04 -13.64
CA SER A 181 4.31 -6.93 -13.12
C SER A 181 2.93 -7.42 -12.67
N ASP A 182 2.27 -6.68 -11.80
CA ASP A 182 0.90 -6.99 -11.37
C ASP A 182 -0.04 -7.16 -12.57
N GLY A 183 -0.79 -8.27 -12.58
CA GLY A 183 -1.65 -8.66 -13.70
C GLY A 183 -1.60 -10.16 -14.03
N ASP A 184 -2.37 -10.54 -15.05
CA ASP A 184 -2.45 -11.92 -15.52
C ASP A 184 -1.26 -12.24 -16.43
N ILE A 185 -0.42 -13.21 -16.03
CA ILE A 185 0.58 -13.84 -16.91
C ILE A 185 -0.14 -14.74 -17.92
N TYR A 186 -1.20 -15.40 -17.47
CA TYR A 186 -2.00 -16.32 -18.27
C TYR A 186 -3.45 -16.27 -17.82
N LYS A 187 -4.38 -16.26 -18.77
CA LYS A 187 -5.82 -16.31 -18.50
C LYS A 187 -6.55 -17.21 -19.49
N ALA A 188 -7.12 -18.31 -18.99
CA ALA A 188 -7.86 -19.29 -19.76
C ALA A 188 -9.15 -19.70 -19.04
N GLY A 189 -10.30 -19.31 -19.60
CA GLY A 189 -11.61 -19.60 -19.05
C GLY A 189 -11.74 -19.06 -17.62
N ASP A 190 -12.02 -19.98 -16.70
CA ASP A 190 -12.13 -19.72 -15.26
C ASP A 190 -10.78 -19.88 -14.53
N THR A 191 -9.66 -19.97 -15.26
CA THR A 191 -8.31 -20.12 -14.71
C THR A 191 -7.45 -18.91 -15.04
N ALA A 192 -6.71 -18.40 -14.06
CA ALA A 192 -5.71 -17.37 -14.28
C ALA A 192 -4.43 -17.69 -13.48
N VAL A 193 -3.28 -17.40 -14.08
CA VAL A 193 -1.98 -17.28 -13.40
C VAL A 193 -1.68 -15.79 -13.32
N ARG A 194 -1.60 -15.26 -12.11
CA ARG A 194 -1.53 -13.81 -11.85
C ARG A 194 -0.37 -13.48 -10.92
N VAL A 195 0.30 -12.38 -11.20
CA VAL A 195 1.14 -11.69 -10.22
C VAL A 195 0.28 -10.62 -9.55
N TRP A 196 0.37 -10.52 -8.23
CA TRP A 196 -0.25 -9.43 -7.50
C TRP A 196 0.67 -8.92 -6.42
N THR A 197 0.57 -7.62 -6.15
CA THR A 197 1.17 -6.98 -5.00
C THR A 197 0.07 -6.51 -4.07
N ARG A 198 0.19 -6.83 -2.79
CA ARG A 198 -0.71 -6.36 -1.74
C ARG A 198 0.09 -5.53 -0.75
N GLN A 199 -0.32 -4.27 -0.60
CA GLN A 199 0.28 -3.39 0.40
C GLN A 199 -0.15 -3.81 1.82
N PRO A 200 0.59 -3.38 2.86
CA PRO A 200 0.24 -3.69 4.25
C PRO A 200 -1.19 -3.33 4.61
N GLY A 201 -1.81 -4.14 5.45
CA GLY A 201 -3.17 -3.95 5.92
C GLY A 201 -4.00 -5.23 5.97
N PRO A 202 -5.14 -5.20 6.69
CA PRO A 202 -6.05 -6.33 6.77
C PRO A 202 -6.89 -6.45 5.50
N VAL A 203 -7.16 -7.68 5.08
CA VAL A 203 -7.99 -8.02 3.92
C VAL A 203 -8.93 -9.14 4.30
N GLU A 204 -10.19 -8.80 4.54
CA GLU A 204 -11.24 -9.78 4.81
C GLU A 204 -11.65 -10.49 3.51
N VAL A 205 -11.73 -11.81 3.56
CA VAL A 205 -12.23 -12.66 2.47
C VAL A 205 -13.40 -13.46 3.01
N ARG A 206 -14.56 -13.32 2.36
CA ARG A 206 -15.77 -14.07 2.71
C ARG A 206 -16.18 -14.91 1.52
N ASP A 207 -16.47 -16.17 1.81
CA ASP A 207 -17.00 -17.15 0.84
C ASP A 207 -16.30 -17.12 -0.51
N LYS A 208 -14.99 -17.41 -0.51
CA LYS A 208 -14.14 -17.26 -1.69
C LYS A 208 -14.69 -18.06 -2.88
N ALA A 209 -15.12 -17.38 -3.94
CA ALA A 209 -15.69 -18.03 -5.13
C ALA A 209 -14.70 -18.95 -5.89
N THR A 210 -13.41 -18.72 -5.69
CA THR A 210 -12.31 -19.39 -6.38
C THR A 210 -11.52 -20.29 -5.43
N THR A 211 -10.93 -21.34 -5.99
CA THR A 211 -9.79 -22.02 -5.36
C THR A 211 -8.52 -21.29 -5.78
N GLU A 212 -7.61 -21.02 -4.84
CA GLU A 212 -6.40 -20.26 -5.11
C GLU A 212 -5.17 -20.94 -4.52
N SER A 213 -4.11 -21.06 -5.30
CA SER A 213 -2.76 -21.40 -4.81
C SER A 213 -1.89 -20.16 -4.94
N ILE A 214 -1.19 -19.79 -3.88
CA ILE A 214 -0.37 -18.58 -3.76
C ILE A 214 1.06 -19.03 -3.47
N TYR A 215 2.02 -18.50 -4.21
CA TYR A 215 3.44 -18.58 -3.88
C TYR A 215 3.96 -17.17 -3.59
N VAL A 216 4.47 -16.95 -2.39
CA VAL A 216 4.93 -15.63 -1.94
C VAL A 216 6.33 -15.36 -2.52
N LEU A 217 6.45 -14.31 -3.33
CA LEU A 217 7.73 -13.89 -3.91
C LEU A 217 8.53 -12.99 -2.95
N SER A 218 7.83 -12.08 -2.26
CA SER A 218 8.44 -11.16 -1.29
C SER A 218 7.40 -10.69 -0.28
N GLY A 219 7.87 -10.10 0.83
CA GLY A 219 7.03 -9.53 1.88
C GLY A 219 6.61 -10.52 2.95
N GLU A 220 5.65 -10.11 3.76
CA GLU A 220 5.16 -10.85 4.92
C GLU A 220 3.67 -10.57 5.12
N MET A 221 2.88 -11.63 5.28
CA MET A 221 1.47 -11.55 5.66
C MET A 221 1.14 -12.66 6.67
N PHE A 222 0.07 -12.48 7.43
CA PHE A 222 -0.56 -13.56 8.19
C PHE A 222 -1.85 -13.95 7.50
N VAL A 223 -2.10 -15.23 7.28
CA VAL A 223 -3.36 -15.74 6.73
C VAL A 223 -4.13 -16.39 7.86
N THR A 224 -5.26 -15.79 8.23
CA THR A 224 -6.06 -16.13 9.40
C THR A 224 -7.37 -16.76 8.94
N ASN A 225 -7.67 -17.98 9.37
CA ASN A 225 -8.97 -18.61 9.13
C ASN A 225 -10.08 -17.93 9.97
N ALA A 226 -11.34 -18.16 9.63
CA ALA A 226 -12.49 -17.61 10.36
C ALA A 226 -12.54 -17.99 11.86
N ASP A 227 -11.87 -19.08 12.28
CA ASP A 227 -11.76 -19.50 13.69
C ASP A 227 -10.65 -18.77 14.46
N GLY A 228 -9.92 -17.85 13.81
CA GLY A 228 -8.81 -17.09 14.38
C GLY A 228 -7.45 -17.79 14.30
N SER A 229 -7.38 -19.03 13.79
CA SER A 229 -6.08 -19.68 13.54
C SER A 229 -5.33 -18.97 12.42
N ALA A 230 -4.11 -18.51 12.71
CA ALA A 230 -3.31 -17.70 11.78
C ALA A 230 -1.99 -18.38 11.45
N VAL A 231 -1.56 -18.22 10.20
CA VAL A 231 -0.25 -18.68 9.73
C VAL A 231 0.53 -17.50 9.18
N ARG A 232 1.77 -17.32 9.63
CA ARG A 232 2.70 -16.34 9.05
C ARG A 232 3.22 -16.87 7.72
N CYS A 233 3.13 -16.05 6.68
CA CYS A 233 3.57 -16.36 5.33
C CYS A 233 4.62 -15.34 4.87
N VAL A 234 5.78 -15.83 4.44
CA VAL A 234 6.92 -15.02 3.96
C VAL A 234 7.39 -15.50 2.58
N ALA A 235 8.36 -14.79 1.99
CA ALA A 235 8.98 -15.18 0.72
C ALA A 235 9.38 -16.67 0.68
N GLY A 236 8.92 -17.37 -0.36
CA GLY A 236 9.11 -18.81 -0.56
C GLY A 236 7.98 -19.69 -0.03
N ASP A 237 7.08 -19.15 0.79
CA ASP A 237 5.94 -19.92 1.31
C ASP A 237 4.88 -20.15 0.23
N THR A 238 4.24 -21.32 0.31
CA THR A 238 3.08 -21.68 -0.51
C THR A 238 1.84 -21.76 0.35
N VAL A 239 0.76 -21.11 -0.08
CA VAL A 239 -0.56 -21.14 0.57
C VAL A 239 -1.60 -21.64 -0.44
N ALA A 240 -2.51 -22.50 -0.01
CA ALA A 240 -3.63 -22.95 -0.83
C ALA A 240 -4.95 -22.73 -0.10
N LEU A 241 -5.87 -22.05 -0.77
CA LEU A 241 -7.17 -21.64 -0.26
C LEU A 241 -8.28 -22.33 -1.07
N PRO A 242 -9.16 -23.13 -0.44
CA PRO A 242 -10.27 -23.77 -1.14
C PRO A 242 -11.35 -22.77 -1.55
N ARG A 243 -12.16 -23.12 -2.56
CA ARG A 243 -13.44 -22.46 -2.82
C ARG A 243 -14.31 -22.53 -1.55
N GLY A 244 -14.96 -21.41 -1.22
CA GLY A 244 -15.75 -21.20 -0.02
C GLY A 244 -14.91 -20.89 1.23
N TRP A 245 -13.59 -20.68 1.08
CA TRP A 245 -12.75 -20.24 2.20
C TRP A 245 -13.19 -18.85 2.71
N THR A 246 -13.23 -18.68 4.02
CA THR A 246 -13.50 -17.41 4.70
C THR A 246 -12.41 -17.18 5.73
N GLY A 247 -11.86 -15.98 5.75
CA GLY A 247 -10.76 -15.62 6.63
C GLY A 247 -10.23 -14.23 6.30
N ARG A 248 -9.03 -13.93 6.75
CA ARG A 248 -8.40 -12.62 6.60
C ARG A 248 -6.92 -12.76 6.28
N TYR A 249 -6.41 -11.86 5.44
CA TYR A 249 -4.97 -11.61 5.36
C TYR A 249 -4.64 -10.41 6.23
N ASP A 250 -3.65 -10.49 7.09
CA ASP A 250 -3.03 -9.35 7.75
C ASP A 250 -1.66 -9.13 7.09
N VAL A 251 -1.62 -8.28 6.06
CA VAL A 251 -0.38 -8.02 5.31
C VAL A 251 0.51 -7.11 6.17
N ALA A 252 1.64 -7.62 6.62
CA ALA A 252 2.55 -6.94 7.54
C ALA A 252 3.60 -6.09 6.80
N SER A 253 4.03 -6.53 5.61
CA SER A 253 4.84 -5.77 4.66
C SER A 253 4.36 -6.06 3.25
N ALA A 254 4.60 -5.16 2.29
CA ALA A 254 4.13 -5.33 0.91
C ALA A 254 4.45 -6.74 0.37
N VAL A 255 3.41 -7.54 0.18
CA VAL A 255 3.53 -8.91 -0.31
C VAL A 255 3.42 -8.88 -1.82
N LYS A 256 4.42 -9.42 -2.51
CA LYS A 256 4.31 -9.77 -3.92
C LYS A 256 4.16 -11.28 -4.01
N ALA A 257 3.19 -11.75 -4.77
CA ALA A 257 2.94 -13.17 -4.92
C ALA A 257 2.51 -13.51 -6.34
N VAL A 258 2.74 -14.77 -6.71
CA VAL A 258 2.15 -15.38 -7.91
C VAL A 258 1.04 -16.29 -7.44
N SER A 259 -0.12 -16.23 -8.08
CA SER A 259 -1.26 -17.05 -7.73
C SER A 259 -1.87 -17.72 -8.93
N VAL A 260 -2.37 -18.93 -8.70
CA VAL A 260 -3.27 -19.61 -9.61
C VAL A 260 -4.64 -19.65 -9.04
N VAL A 261 -5.54 -18.99 -9.76
CA VAL A 261 -6.92 -18.74 -9.39
C VAL A 261 -7.79 -19.59 -10.30
N VAL A 262 -8.68 -20.38 -9.71
CA VAL A 262 -9.54 -21.35 -10.40
C VAL A 262 -10.99 -21.19 -9.96
N GLY A 263 -11.86 -20.96 -10.93
CA GLY A 263 -13.30 -20.78 -10.76
C GLY A 263 -13.75 -19.40 -11.26
N LYS A 264 -15.05 -19.27 -11.54
CA LYS A 264 -15.63 -17.97 -11.85
C LYS A 264 -15.46 -17.05 -10.67
N GLU A 265 -14.67 -16.00 -10.85
CA GLU A 265 -14.73 -14.85 -9.98
C GLU A 265 -16.17 -14.32 -10.04
N THR A 266 -16.96 -14.58 -8.99
CA THR A 266 -18.20 -13.85 -8.83
C THR A 266 -17.82 -12.41 -8.58
N THR A 267 -18.26 -11.49 -9.43
CA THR A 267 -18.46 -10.09 -9.06
C THR A 267 -19.56 -10.03 -8.01
N SER A 268 -19.29 -10.60 -6.83
CA SER A 268 -20.07 -10.39 -5.63
C SER A 268 -19.68 -9.00 -5.14
N ALA A 269 -20.45 -8.01 -5.56
CA ALA A 269 -20.66 -6.84 -4.74
C ALA A 269 -20.97 -7.33 -3.32
N ALA A 270 -19.99 -7.20 -2.42
CA ALA A 270 -20.26 -7.32 -1.00
C ALA A 270 -21.45 -6.38 -0.73
N ALA A 271 -22.52 -6.91 -0.15
CA ALA A 271 -23.67 -6.11 0.21
C ALA A 271 -23.17 -4.90 1.03
N PRO A 272 -23.38 -3.67 0.54
CA PRO A 272 -22.89 -2.50 1.22
C PRO A 272 -23.63 -2.37 2.56
N ALA A 273 -22.88 -2.17 3.64
CA ALA A 273 -23.40 -1.35 4.73
C ALA A 273 -23.94 -0.05 4.09
N PRO A 274 -25.10 0.46 4.52
CA PRO A 274 -25.99 1.28 3.71
C PRO A 274 -25.20 2.35 2.95
N SER A 275 -25.07 2.15 1.64
CA SER A 275 -24.40 3.06 0.74
C SER A 275 -25.23 4.33 0.65
N VAL A 276 -24.67 5.44 1.11
CA VAL A 276 -25.12 6.75 0.64
C VAL A 276 -24.73 6.80 -0.83
N SER A 277 -25.74 6.73 -1.69
CA SER A 277 -25.64 6.89 -3.14
C SER A 277 -24.76 8.10 -3.49
N HIS A 278 -23.65 7.90 -4.19
CA HIS A 278 -22.99 9.00 -4.92
C HIS A 278 -23.45 8.96 -6.37
N ALA A 279 -24.69 9.40 -6.57
CA ALA A 279 -25.10 10.01 -7.81
C ALA A 279 -24.42 11.39 -7.87
N GLY A 280 -23.61 11.67 -8.90
CA GLY A 280 -23.14 13.00 -9.34
C GLY A 280 -23.15 14.15 -8.30
N GLY A 281 -22.53 13.95 -7.13
CA GLY A 281 -22.50 14.95 -6.07
C GLY A 281 -21.39 15.97 -6.28
N LYS A 282 -21.66 17.25 -6.04
CA LYS A 282 -20.61 18.30 -5.95
C LYS A 282 -19.53 17.87 -4.95
N ARG A 283 -18.26 18.12 -5.29
CA ARG A 283 -17.13 17.97 -4.34
C ARG A 283 -17.39 18.85 -3.12
N ARG A 284 -17.40 18.22 -1.95
CA ARG A 284 -17.57 18.93 -0.68
C ARG A 284 -16.36 19.83 -0.43
N PRO A 285 -16.56 21.13 -0.16
CA PRO A 285 -15.47 22.06 0.15
C PRO A 285 -14.61 21.59 1.32
N ILE A 286 -13.36 22.01 1.33
CA ILE A 286 -12.42 21.72 2.41
C ILE A 286 -11.53 22.92 2.75
N VAL A 287 -11.33 23.22 4.04
CA VAL A 287 -10.44 24.29 4.49
C VAL A 287 -9.51 23.77 5.58
N GLY A 288 -8.21 23.97 5.35
CA GLY A 288 -7.13 23.64 6.26
C GLY A 288 -6.47 24.87 6.86
N GLY A 289 -6.12 24.83 8.14
CA GLY A 289 -5.24 25.82 8.76
C GLY A 289 -3.88 25.24 9.10
N ASN A 290 -2.84 25.55 8.32
CA ASN A 290 -1.47 25.12 8.62
C ASN A 290 -0.74 26.15 9.49
N TRP A 291 -0.58 25.84 10.78
CA TRP A 291 0.10 26.73 11.73
C TRP A 291 1.62 26.82 11.50
N LYS A 292 2.19 25.88 10.74
CA LYS A 292 3.63 25.76 10.52
C LYS A 292 4.38 25.70 11.86
N CYS A 293 5.53 26.35 11.96
CA CYS A 293 6.31 26.46 13.19
C CYS A 293 5.74 27.52 14.17
N ASN A 294 4.48 27.39 14.58
CA ASN A 294 3.81 28.25 15.57
C ASN A 294 2.92 27.42 16.51
N PRO A 295 2.59 27.92 17.72
CA PRO A 295 3.13 29.12 18.39
C PRO A 295 4.47 28.85 19.10
N ALA A 296 5.09 29.89 19.67
CA ALA A 296 6.30 29.77 20.48
C ALA A 296 6.05 29.25 21.92
N THR A 297 4.86 29.48 22.47
CA THR A 297 4.51 29.15 23.86
C THR A 297 3.20 28.38 23.95
N ALA A 298 3.16 27.35 24.79
CA ALA A 298 1.96 26.53 25.01
C ALA A 298 0.77 27.34 25.54
N SER A 299 1.00 28.45 26.24
CA SER A 299 -0.06 29.35 26.75
C SER A 299 -0.90 30.00 25.64
N SER A 300 -0.40 30.03 24.40
CA SER A 300 -1.14 30.59 23.26
C SER A 300 -2.05 29.56 22.58
N LEU A 301 -1.97 28.28 22.95
CA LEU A 301 -2.72 27.21 22.27
C LEU A 301 -4.23 27.37 22.42
N ASP A 302 -4.72 27.77 23.59
CA ASP A 302 -6.16 27.97 23.82
C ASP A 302 -6.74 29.03 22.88
N GLU A 303 -6.03 30.15 22.70
CA GLU A 303 -6.45 31.22 21.80
C GLU A 303 -6.45 30.75 20.34
N LEU A 304 -5.42 30.01 19.93
CA LEU A 304 -5.35 29.45 18.58
C LEU A 304 -6.45 28.41 18.30
N CYS A 305 -6.84 27.62 19.29
CA CYS A 305 -7.98 26.70 19.15
C CYS A 305 -9.29 27.48 18.99
N ARG A 306 -9.50 28.53 19.82
CA ARG A 306 -10.71 29.37 19.77
C ARG A 306 -10.91 30.11 18.44
N ASN A 307 -9.84 30.38 17.69
CA ASN A 307 -9.97 30.95 16.34
C ASN A 307 -10.87 30.10 15.42
N PHE A 308 -10.98 28.79 15.68
CA PHE A 308 -11.79 27.87 14.91
C PHE A 308 -13.24 27.75 15.43
N ASP A 309 -13.61 28.32 16.58
CA ASP A 309 -14.97 28.15 17.13
C ASP A 309 -16.06 28.65 16.17
N GLY A 310 -15.76 29.70 15.41
CA GLY A 310 -16.68 30.28 14.43
C GLY A 310 -16.98 29.38 13.23
N VAL A 311 -16.30 28.25 13.05
CA VAL A 311 -16.54 27.33 11.91
C VAL A 311 -17.74 26.41 12.14
N ALA A 312 -18.19 26.24 13.39
CA ALA A 312 -19.22 25.29 13.78
C ALA A 312 -20.49 25.31 12.89
N PRO A 313 -21.04 26.48 12.49
CA PRO A 313 -22.24 26.54 11.63
C PRO A 313 -22.05 25.98 10.21
N TYR A 314 -20.79 25.76 9.79
CA TYR A 314 -20.45 25.38 8.41
C TYR A 314 -19.91 23.95 8.30
N LEU A 315 -19.73 23.24 9.41
CA LEU A 315 -19.16 21.88 9.44
C LEU A 315 -20.03 20.81 8.75
N GLU A 316 -21.30 21.10 8.47
CA GLU A 316 -22.13 20.23 7.63
C GLU A 316 -21.91 20.44 6.12
N LYS A 317 -21.31 21.57 5.73
CA LYS A 317 -21.13 21.99 4.33
C LYS A 317 -19.67 22.01 3.88
N CYS A 318 -18.73 22.10 4.82
CA CYS A 318 -17.30 22.18 4.55
C CYS A 318 -16.55 21.27 5.53
N ASP A 319 -15.60 20.50 5.03
CA ASP A 319 -14.63 19.82 5.89
C ASP A 319 -13.62 20.84 6.40
N VAL A 320 -13.27 20.76 7.69
CA VAL A 320 -12.30 21.68 8.30
C VAL A 320 -11.23 20.87 9.00
N TYR A 321 -9.98 21.24 8.77
CA TYR A 321 -8.85 20.67 9.51
C TYR A 321 -7.83 21.74 9.92
N VAL A 322 -7.01 21.40 10.88
CA VAL A 322 -5.93 22.23 11.41
C VAL A 322 -4.66 21.41 11.52
N CYS A 323 -3.52 22.02 11.20
CA CYS A 323 -2.20 21.42 11.33
C CYS A 323 -1.37 22.18 12.37
N PRO A 324 -1.47 21.82 13.67
CA PRO A 324 -0.58 22.31 14.71
C PRO A 324 0.86 21.83 14.50
N SER A 325 1.84 22.52 15.10
CA SER A 325 3.20 21.99 15.12
C SER A 325 3.25 20.65 15.86
N ASN A 326 4.19 19.78 15.48
CA ASN A 326 4.28 18.40 15.97
C ASN A 326 4.31 18.28 17.51
N LEU A 327 4.92 19.26 18.20
CA LEU A 327 4.97 19.32 19.67
C LEU A 327 3.61 19.60 20.31
N HIS A 328 2.70 20.23 19.57
CA HIS A 328 1.42 20.69 20.09
C HIS A 328 0.25 19.79 19.69
N VAL A 329 0.40 18.91 18.70
CA VAL A 329 -0.68 18.02 18.19
C VAL A 329 -1.44 17.32 19.32
N ALA A 330 -0.74 16.58 20.19
CA ALA A 330 -1.37 15.85 21.28
C ALA A 330 -1.98 16.76 22.36
N LEU A 331 -1.51 18.01 22.48
CA LEU A 331 -2.02 18.97 23.46
C LEU A 331 -3.33 19.62 23.02
N VAL A 332 -3.58 19.72 21.71
CA VAL A 332 -4.74 20.45 21.18
C VAL A 332 -5.79 19.56 20.53
N LYS A 333 -5.52 18.27 20.30
CA LYS A 333 -6.42 17.39 19.53
C LYS A 333 -7.87 17.34 20.02
N ASP A 334 -8.10 17.52 21.32
CA ASP A 334 -9.44 17.48 21.92
C ASP A 334 -10.04 18.87 22.18
N ASN A 335 -9.35 19.95 21.78
CA ASN A 335 -9.72 21.33 22.08
C ASN A 335 -10.54 22.00 20.97
N PHE A 336 -10.83 21.28 19.88
CA PHE A 336 -11.58 21.82 18.74
C PHE A 336 -13.04 21.35 18.77
N THR A 337 -13.91 22.14 18.12
CA THR A 337 -15.31 21.77 17.91
C THR A 337 -15.41 20.41 17.20
N PRO A 338 -16.27 19.48 17.66
CA PRO A 338 -16.48 18.21 16.98
C PRO A 338 -16.76 18.39 15.48
N GLY A 339 -15.97 17.72 14.64
CA GLY A 339 -16.00 17.89 13.18
C GLY A 339 -14.84 18.69 12.60
N VAL A 340 -14.06 19.41 13.45
CA VAL A 340 -12.74 19.93 13.06
C VAL A 340 -11.69 18.85 13.26
N HIS A 341 -10.97 18.50 12.20
CA HIS A 341 -9.93 17.47 12.25
C HIS A 341 -8.56 18.05 12.61
N VAL A 342 -7.77 17.34 13.41
CA VAL A 342 -6.36 17.67 13.64
C VAL A 342 -5.45 16.80 12.78
N ALA A 343 -4.54 17.41 12.06
CA ALA A 343 -3.66 16.77 11.07
C ALA A 343 -2.19 17.15 11.31
N PRO A 344 -1.30 16.23 11.68
CA PRO A 344 0.13 16.54 11.79
C PRO A 344 0.73 17.09 10.49
N GLN A 345 1.78 17.91 10.61
CA GLN A 345 2.37 18.66 9.49
C GLN A 345 3.33 17.85 8.61
N ASN A 346 3.70 16.64 9.05
CA ASN A 346 4.51 15.68 8.31
C ASN A 346 4.44 14.31 8.99
N CYS A 347 4.90 13.27 8.29
CA CYS A 347 5.21 11.98 8.88
C CYS A 347 6.45 11.35 8.23
N ASN A 348 6.94 10.28 8.86
CA ASN A 348 7.97 9.41 8.33
C ASN A 348 7.44 8.59 7.14
N PHE A 349 8.35 7.97 6.39
CA PHE A 349 8.04 7.12 5.23
C PHE A 349 7.75 5.66 5.59
N LYS A 350 7.93 5.29 6.86
CA LYS A 350 7.72 3.95 7.40
C LYS A 350 7.37 4.04 8.89
N GLY A 351 6.92 2.93 9.46
CA GLY A 351 6.66 2.79 10.89
C GLY A 351 7.83 3.10 11.80
N CYS A 352 7.58 2.95 13.11
CA CYS A 352 8.55 3.22 14.17
C CYS A 352 9.92 2.56 13.90
N GLY A 353 11.00 3.27 14.21
CA GLY A 353 12.36 2.79 13.98
C GLY A 353 13.42 3.80 14.37
N ALA A 354 14.66 3.56 13.93
CA ALA A 354 15.81 4.41 14.20
C ALA A 354 15.81 5.69 13.34
N TYR A 355 14.80 6.56 13.54
CA TYR A 355 14.57 7.79 12.79
C TYR A 355 14.40 8.97 13.76
N THR A 356 15.47 9.31 14.49
CA THR A 356 15.44 10.36 15.52
C THR A 356 14.87 11.68 14.97
N GLY A 357 13.80 12.17 15.58
CA GLY A 357 13.12 13.42 15.20
C GLY A 357 11.92 13.25 14.28
N GLU A 358 11.72 12.07 13.69
CA GLU A 358 10.56 11.76 12.86
C GLU A 358 9.38 11.22 13.68
N MET A 359 8.18 11.28 13.10
CA MET A 359 6.96 10.71 13.66
C MET A 359 6.35 9.73 12.66
N SER A 360 5.97 8.53 13.08
CA SER A 360 5.37 7.56 12.18
C SER A 360 3.84 7.71 12.08
N VAL A 361 3.26 7.21 10.99
CA VAL A 361 1.80 7.21 10.81
C VAL A 361 1.09 6.37 11.88
N ASP A 362 1.71 5.31 12.40
CA ASP A 362 1.19 4.49 13.50
C ASP A 362 0.99 5.33 14.76
N GLN A 363 1.95 6.23 15.08
CA GLN A 363 1.83 7.13 16.23
C GLN A 363 0.69 8.14 16.04
N ILE A 364 0.46 8.59 14.80
CA ILE A 364 -0.64 9.48 14.46
C ILE A 364 -1.98 8.74 14.64
N GLN A 365 -2.06 7.49 14.18
CA GLN A 365 -3.25 6.65 14.33
C GLN A 365 -3.54 6.33 15.81
N ASP A 366 -2.53 6.00 16.61
CA ASP A 366 -2.64 5.72 18.05
C ASP A 366 -3.19 6.94 18.83
N LEU A 367 -2.85 8.16 18.40
CA LEU A 367 -3.43 9.40 18.94
C LEU A 367 -4.89 9.65 18.51
N GLY A 368 -5.49 8.75 17.72
CA GLY A 368 -6.85 8.84 17.22
C GLY A 368 -7.03 9.84 16.07
N LEU A 369 -5.94 10.22 15.41
CA LEU A 369 -5.96 11.22 14.33
C LEU A 369 -6.14 10.54 12.97
N GLY A 370 -6.95 11.15 12.11
CA GLY A 370 -7.34 10.59 10.81
C GLY A 370 -6.75 11.29 9.60
N TRP A 371 -5.93 12.33 9.77
CA TRP A 371 -5.41 13.17 8.69
C TRP A 371 -3.94 13.50 8.91
N VAL A 372 -3.19 13.73 7.83
CA VAL A 372 -1.82 14.24 7.86
C VAL A 372 -1.52 15.03 6.58
N LEU A 373 -0.68 16.05 6.72
CA LEU A 373 -0.18 16.86 5.61
C LEU A 373 1.24 16.42 5.25
N ILE A 374 1.53 16.28 3.95
CA ILE A 374 2.88 15.99 3.43
C ILE A 374 3.19 16.80 2.17
N GLY A 375 4.47 16.89 1.82
CA GLY A 375 4.92 17.49 0.57
C GLY A 375 4.86 19.01 0.54
N HIS A 376 4.63 19.66 1.69
CA HIS A 376 4.62 21.12 1.79
C HIS A 376 5.91 21.70 1.21
N SER A 377 5.81 22.82 0.50
CA SER A 377 6.95 23.51 -0.15
C SER A 377 8.15 23.74 0.79
N GLU A 378 7.91 24.05 2.06
CA GLU A 378 8.94 24.20 3.09
C GLU A 378 9.77 22.91 3.31
N ARG A 379 9.15 21.73 3.13
CA ARG A 379 9.82 20.42 3.26
C ARG A 379 10.51 19.99 1.95
N ARG A 380 9.99 20.45 0.80
CA ARG A 380 10.61 20.23 -0.52
C ARG A 380 11.85 21.10 -0.77
N GLY A 381 12.23 21.95 0.18
CA GLY A 381 13.50 22.70 0.16
C GLY A 381 13.43 24.08 -0.49
N GLU A 382 12.24 24.53 -0.90
CA GLU A 382 12.04 25.80 -1.62
C GLU A 382 12.38 27.06 -0.78
N PHE A 383 12.47 26.91 0.54
CA PHE A 383 12.81 27.99 1.47
C PHE A 383 14.26 27.94 1.95
N GLY A 384 15.10 27.08 1.35
CA GLY A 384 16.53 27.01 1.67
C GLY A 384 16.83 26.51 3.09
N LEU A 385 15.93 25.71 3.69
CA LEU A 385 16.19 25.07 4.97
C LEU A 385 17.44 24.16 4.84
N PRO A 386 18.31 24.08 5.86
CA PRO A 386 19.50 23.23 5.84
C PRO A 386 19.18 21.73 5.95
N THR A 387 17.94 21.34 5.67
CA THR A 387 17.45 19.97 5.64
C THR A 387 17.42 19.48 4.20
N PRO A 388 17.76 18.19 3.93
CA PRO A 388 17.58 17.63 2.60
C PRO A 388 16.16 17.85 2.07
N ALA A 389 16.05 18.27 0.82
CA ALA A 389 14.77 18.38 0.14
C ALA A 389 14.09 17.01 0.05
N GLU A 390 12.80 16.94 0.37
CA GLU A 390 12.03 15.73 0.20
C GLU A 390 11.65 15.51 -1.29
N SER A 391 11.95 14.33 -1.84
CA SER A 391 11.73 14.00 -3.26
C SER A 391 10.31 13.53 -3.57
N ASN A 392 9.93 13.53 -4.85
CA ASN A 392 8.64 13.00 -5.33
C ASN A 392 8.45 11.51 -4.96
N GLN A 393 9.51 10.70 -5.07
CA GLN A 393 9.47 9.29 -4.71
C GLN A 393 9.26 9.08 -3.20
N LEU A 394 9.89 9.93 -2.38
CA LEU A 394 9.65 9.93 -0.93
C LEU A 394 8.21 10.31 -0.62
N MET A 395 7.64 11.29 -1.35
CA MET A 395 6.25 11.70 -1.19
C MET A 395 5.27 10.60 -1.56
N ALA A 396 5.50 9.87 -2.65
CA ALA A 396 4.69 8.71 -3.00
C ALA A 396 4.79 7.61 -1.94
N THR A 397 5.98 7.37 -1.40
CA THR A 397 6.21 6.40 -0.31
C THR A 397 5.41 6.80 0.94
N LYS A 398 5.48 8.07 1.36
CA LYS A 398 4.71 8.59 2.50
C LYS A 398 3.21 8.51 2.23
N LEU A 399 2.74 8.95 1.07
CA LEU A 399 1.32 8.92 0.70
C LEU A 399 0.77 7.49 0.77
N GLN A 400 1.46 6.52 0.17
CA GLN A 400 1.06 5.12 0.26
C GLN A 400 0.97 4.67 1.71
N TYR A 401 2.01 4.97 2.50
CA TYR A 401 2.04 4.59 3.91
C TYR A 401 0.88 5.19 4.72
N ILE A 402 0.56 6.46 4.49
CA ILE A 402 -0.58 7.14 5.11
C ILE A 402 -1.90 6.43 4.80
N LEU A 403 -2.11 6.14 3.52
CA LEU A 403 -3.34 5.50 3.05
C LEU A 403 -3.46 4.07 3.57
N ASP A 404 -2.36 3.32 3.62
CA ASP A 404 -2.28 1.95 4.15
C ASP A 404 -2.64 1.89 5.64
N GLN A 405 -2.25 2.90 6.43
CA GLN A 405 -2.62 3.02 7.84
C GLN A 405 -4.05 3.56 8.05
N GLY A 406 -4.83 3.73 6.99
CA GLY A 406 -6.22 4.19 7.09
C GLY A 406 -6.38 5.69 7.31
N LEU A 407 -5.32 6.49 7.23
CA LEU A 407 -5.38 7.94 7.35
C LEU A 407 -5.66 8.61 6.00
N ASN A 408 -6.13 9.84 6.05
CA ASN A 408 -6.32 10.71 4.90
C ASN A 408 -5.12 11.64 4.74
N CYS A 409 -4.85 12.04 3.50
CA CYS A 409 -3.66 12.81 3.15
C CYS A 409 -4.03 14.14 2.50
N VAL A 410 -3.42 15.21 3.00
CA VAL A 410 -3.27 16.48 2.28
C VAL A 410 -1.92 16.45 1.59
N PHE A 411 -1.92 16.37 0.26
CA PHE A 411 -0.72 16.23 -0.57
C PHE A 411 -0.41 17.54 -1.27
N CYS A 412 0.66 18.22 -0.86
CA CYS A 412 1.03 19.52 -1.41
C CYS A 412 1.89 19.41 -2.68
N ILE A 413 1.58 20.27 -3.65
CA ILE A 413 2.32 20.47 -4.90
C ILE A 413 2.36 21.96 -5.24
N GLY A 414 3.26 22.37 -6.13
CA GLY A 414 3.32 23.73 -6.65
C GLY A 414 4.69 24.10 -7.18
N GLU A 415 4.77 25.28 -7.77
CA GLU A 415 5.95 25.72 -8.52
C GLU A 415 6.61 26.98 -7.94
N PRO A 416 7.94 27.14 -8.07
CA PRO A 416 8.62 28.39 -7.75
C PRO A 416 8.33 29.48 -8.79
N LEU A 417 8.57 30.75 -8.41
CA LEU A 417 8.33 31.92 -9.28
C LEU A 417 9.02 31.79 -10.65
N SER A 418 10.23 31.23 -10.66
CA SER A 418 11.03 31.05 -11.88
C SER A 418 10.40 30.09 -12.88
N ILE A 419 9.58 29.14 -12.42
CA ILE A 419 8.77 28.25 -13.28
C ILE A 419 7.52 28.97 -13.74
N ARG A 420 6.81 29.69 -12.85
CA ARG A 420 5.63 30.48 -13.21
C ARG A 420 5.92 31.50 -14.31
N GLN A 421 7.08 32.16 -14.25
CA GLN A 421 7.54 33.13 -15.26
C GLN A 421 7.76 32.52 -16.66
N LYS A 422 7.87 31.20 -16.78
CA LYS A 422 7.94 30.47 -18.06
C LYS A 422 6.56 30.17 -18.66
N GLY A 423 5.47 30.51 -17.96
CA GLY A 423 4.08 30.36 -18.41
C GLY A 423 3.39 29.09 -17.90
N ILE A 424 2.07 29.00 -18.12
CA ILE A 424 1.20 27.95 -17.57
C ILE A 424 1.63 26.53 -17.94
N GLN A 425 2.20 26.31 -19.13
CA GLN A 425 2.67 24.97 -19.53
C GLN A 425 3.82 24.47 -18.64
N ALA A 426 4.72 25.37 -18.23
CA ALA A 426 5.80 25.02 -17.31
C ALA A 426 5.26 24.73 -15.89
N VAL A 427 4.27 25.51 -15.44
CA VAL A 427 3.57 25.28 -14.16
C VAL A 427 2.92 23.91 -14.12
N LEU A 428 2.17 23.55 -15.17
CA LEU A 428 1.49 22.25 -15.24
C LEU A 428 2.48 21.10 -15.38
N SER A 429 3.60 21.30 -16.09
CA SER A 429 4.67 20.29 -16.16
C SER A 429 5.30 20.03 -14.80
N GLU A 430 5.55 21.07 -14.00
CA GLU A 430 6.09 20.95 -12.65
C GLU A 430 5.09 20.24 -11.72
N CYS A 431 3.82 20.64 -11.75
CA CYS A 431 2.77 19.98 -10.98
C CYS A 431 2.61 18.50 -11.39
N ALA A 432 2.68 18.20 -12.69
CA ALA A 432 2.61 16.84 -13.21
C ALA A 432 3.78 15.98 -12.73
N ASP A 433 5.01 16.51 -12.72
CA ASP A 433 6.19 15.79 -12.21
C ASP A 433 6.00 15.40 -10.74
N GLN A 434 5.50 16.34 -9.93
CA GLN A 434 5.22 16.11 -8.51
C GLN A 434 4.07 15.13 -8.24
N LEU A 435 3.17 14.92 -9.22
CA LEU A 435 2.04 13.99 -9.15
C LEU A 435 2.34 12.62 -9.80
N THR A 436 3.37 12.51 -10.63
CA THR A 436 3.62 11.33 -11.46
C THR A 436 3.79 10.06 -10.63
N ASP A 437 4.60 10.13 -9.57
CA ASP A 437 4.89 8.97 -8.71
C ASP A 437 3.67 8.50 -7.90
N ILE A 438 2.62 9.32 -7.75
CA ILE A 438 1.39 8.95 -7.03
C ILE A 438 0.26 8.46 -7.95
N VAL A 439 0.41 8.51 -9.28
CA VAL A 439 -0.60 8.01 -10.23
C VAL A 439 -1.03 6.57 -9.94
N PRO A 440 -0.12 5.61 -9.68
CA PRO A 440 -0.52 4.24 -9.36
C PRO A 440 -1.37 4.16 -8.09
N ILE A 441 -1.04 4.97 -7.08
CA ILE A 441 -1.76 5.07 -5.81
C ILE A 441 -3.17 5.62 -6.06
N LEU A 442 -3.28 6.70 -6.83
CA LEU A 442 -4.57 7.30 -7.17
C LEU A 442 -5.45 6.36 -8.00
N LYS A 443 -4.88 5.54 -8.89
CA LYS A 443 -5.64 4.52 -9.64
C LYS A 443 -6.20 3.44 -8.70
N ALA A 444 -5.38 2.96 -7.78
CA ALA A 444 -5.75 1.88 -6.86
C ALA A 444 -6.69 2.33 -5.71
N LEU A 445 -6.66 3.61 -5.35
CA LEU A 445 -7.44 4.14 -4.23
C LEU A 445 -8.95 4.07 -4.51
N GLU A 446 -9.72 3.32 -3.74
CA GLU A 446 -11.17 3.22 -3.93
C GLU A 446 -11.88 4.54 -3.58
N ASP A 447 -11.63 5.05 -2.37
CA ASP A 447 -12.16 6.31 -1.89
C ASP A 447 -11.21 7.47 -2.20
N LYS A 448 -11.45 8.14 -3.33
CA LYS A 448 -10.65 9.28 -3.79
C LYS A 448 -10.73 10.48 -2.84
N SER A 449 -11.74 10.55 -1.97
CA SER A 449 -11.87 11.64 -1.01
C SER A 449 -10.78 11.62 0.06
N ARG A 450 -10.11 10.48 0.27
CA ARG A 450 -9.01 10.31 1.22
C ARG A 450 -7.73 11.06 0.83
N VAL A 451 -7.65 11.58 -0.40
CA VAL A 451 -6.54 12.42 -0.87
C VAL A 451 -7.07 13.78 -1.29
N VAL A 452 -6.45 14.82 -0.75
CA VAL A 452 -6.70 16.21 -1.11
C VAL A 452 -5.42 16.79 -1.67
N ILE A 453 -5.47 17.34 -2.87
CA ILE A 453 -4.32 18.03 -3.47
C ILE A 453 -4.34 19.47 -3.00
N ALA A 454 -3.25 19.93 -2.40
CA ALA A 454 -3.03 21.34 -2.09
C ALA A 454 -2.11 21.94 -3.15
N TYR A 455 -2.68 22.75 -4.05
CA TYR A 455 -1.88 23.53 -4.99
C TYR A 455 -1.41 24.81 -4.32
N GLU A 456 -0.11 24.91 -4.09
CA GLU A 456 0.55 26.00 -3.39
C GLU A 456 1.58 26.67 -4.31
N PRO A 457 1.21 27.72 -5.08
CA PRO A 457 2.21 28.49 -5.82
C PRO A 457 3.22 29.04 -4.82
N VAL A 458 4.46 28.53 -4.85
CA VAL A 458 5.46 28.73 -3.78
C VAL A 458 5.74 30.22 -3.57
N TRP A 459 5.68 30.99 -4.66
CA TRP A 459 5.88 32.43 -4.69
C TRP A 459 4.76 33.25 -4.01
N ALA A 460 3.60 32.64 -3.76
CA ALA A 460 2.50 33.24 -3.02
C ALA A 460 2.50 32.87 -1.52
N ILE A 461 3.44 32.04 -1.06
CA ILE A 461 3.46 31.57 0.33
C ILE A 461 4.18 32.59 1.22
N GLY A 462 3.43 33.23 2.11
CA GLY A 462 4.00 34.13 3.13
C GLY A 462 4.51 35.47 2.60
N THR A 463 4.30 35.77 1.31
CA THR A 463 4.70 37.03 0.67
C THR A 463 3.62 38.11 0.77
N GLY A 464 2.39 37.74 1.14
CA GLY A 464 1.23 38.63 1.10
C GLY A 464 0.70 38.89 -0.32
N VAL A 465 1.34 38.32 -1.34
CA VAL A 465 0.90 38.38 -2.74
C VAL A 465 0.20 37.06 -3.07
N ALA A 466 -1.12 37.11 -3.28
CA ALA A 466 -1.87 35.97 -3.77
C ALA A 466 -1.77 35.86 -5.30
N ALA A 467 -1.93 34.65 -5.82
CA ALA A 467 -2.21 34.49 -7.24
C ALA A 467 -3.56 35.14 -7.56
N THR A 468 -3.73 35.67 -8.78
CA THR A 468 -5.06 36.13 -9.15
C THR A 468 -6.02 34.94 -9.20
N PRO A 469 -7.32 35.14 -8.93
CA PRO A 469 -8.29 34.05 -8.96
C PRO A 469 -8.31 33.28 -10.29
N GLU A 470 -8.08 33.97 -11.41
CA GLU A 470 -7.96 33.36 -12.74
C GLU A 470 -6.73 32.47 -12.85
N GLN A 471 -5.58 32.90 -12.28
CA GLN A 471 -4.37 32.08 -12.26
C GLN A 471 -4.54 30.82 -11.42
N ALA A 472 -5.23 30.93 -10.27
CA ALA A 472 -5.55 29.79 -9.43
C ALA A 472 -6.48 28.82 -10.16
N GLN A 473 -7.56 29.32 -10.76
CA GLN A 473 -8.49 28.51 -11.56
C GLN A 473 -7.80 27.85 -12.74
N GLU A 474 -6.98 28.58 -13.51
CA GLU A 474 -6.24 28.05 -14.67
C GLU A 474 -5.39 26.84 -14.25
N THR A 475 -4.62 26.96 -13.16
CA THR A 475 -3.79 25.86 -12.68
C THR A 475 -4.63 24.72 -12.11
N HIS A 476 -5.65 24.98 -11.29
CA HIS A 476 -6.53 23.95 -10.74
C HIS A 476 -7.22 23.12 -11.82
N LYS A 477 -7.76 23.80 -12.85
CA LYS A 477 -8.36 23.14 -13.99
C LYS A 477 -7.33 22.29 -14.74
N GLY A 478 -6.13 22.82 -14.96
CA GLY A 478 -5.06 22.08 -15.62
C GLY A 478 -4.61 20.83 -14.85
N ILE A 479 -4.51 20.92 -13.52
CA ILE A 479 -4.25 19.76 -12.64
C ILE A 479 -5.39 18.74 -12.78
N ARG A 480 -6.65 19.17 -12.72
CA ARG A 480 -7.80 18.28 -12.85
C ARG A 480 -7.85 17.58 -14.21
N ASP A 481 -7.62 18.32 -15.29
CA ASP A 481 -7.53 17.77 -16.65
C ASP A 481 -6.39 16.75 -16.75
N TRP A 482 -5.24 17.04 -16.13
CA TRP A 482 -4.11 16.11 -16.09
C TRP A 482 -4.45 14.82 -15.33
N ILE A 483 -5.13 14.91 -14.18
CA ILE A 483 -5.59 13.73 -13.43
C ILE A 483 -6.57 12.92 -14.28
N ALA A 484 -7.48 13.58 -15.00
CA ALA A 484 -8.46 12.90 -15.86
C ALA A 484 -7.77 12.09 -16.97
N ALA A 485 -6.68 12.61 -17.51
CA ALA A 485 -5.91 11.97 -18.58
C ALA A 485 -4.99 10.85 -18.09
N ASN A 486 -4.39 10.99 -16.90
CA ASN A 486 -3.34 10.08 -16.42
C ASN A 486 -3.83 9.04 -15.40
N VAL A 487 -4.92 9.34 -14.69
CA VAL A 487 -5.59 8.44 -13.75
C VAL A 487 -6.89 7.93 -14.38
N ASP A 488 -7.97 8.72 -14.28
CA ASP A 488 -9.25 8.56 -14.96
C ASP A 488 -10.17 9.76 -14.63
N ARG A 489 -11.27 9.90 -15.38
CA ARG A 489 -12.23 11.00 -15.20
C ARG A 489 -12.92 10.96 -13.84
N ALA A 490 -13.26 9.78 -13.34
CA ALA A 490 -13.96 9.62 -12.06
C ALA A 490 -13.12 10.15 -10.89
N THR A 491 -11.81 9.87 -10.92
CA THR A 491 -10.84 10.36 -9.94
C THR A 491 -10.69 11.87 -10.02
N ALA A 492 -10.60 12.42 -11.23
CA ALA A 492 -10.52 13.87 -11.44
C ALA A 492 -11.77 14.61 -10.94
N ASP A 493 -12.95 14.02 -11.10
CA ASP A 493 -14.20 14.62 -10.62
C ASP A 493 -14.38 14.51 -9.10
N ALA A 494 -13.77 13.48 -8.47
CA ALA A 494 -13.89 13.20 -7.04
C ALA A 494 -12.80 13.84 -6.16
N ILE A 495 -11.55 13.93 -6.63
CA ILE A 495 -10.45 14.54 -5.87
C ILE A 495 -10.72 16.04 -5.67
N ARG A 496 -10.50 16.48 -4.44
CA ARG A 496 -10.56 17.90 -4.06
C ARG A 496 -9.19 18.55 -4.27
N ILE A 497 -9.20 19.73 -4.88
CA ILE A 497 -8.02 20.56 -5.10
C ILE A 497 -8.21 21.88 -4.35
N GLN A 498 -7.45 22.08 -3.28
CA GLN A 498 -7.47 23.29 -2.47
C GLN A 498 -6.33 24.24 -2.86
N TYR A 499 -6.58 25.55 -2.73
CA TYR A 499 -5.62 26.60 -3.03
C TYR A 499 -4.82 27.01 -1.78
N GLY A 500 -3.49 27.02 -1.85
CA GLY A 500 -2.60 27.32 -0.71
C GLY A 500 -1.76 28.60 -0.83
N GLY A 501 -2.13 29.56 -1.68
CA GLY A 501 -1.35 30.79 -1.90
C GLY A 501 -1.91 32.05 -1.20
N SER A 502 -1.60 32.27 0.08
CA SER A 502 -1.98 33.52 0.78
C SER A 502 -3.50 33.81 0.83
N ALA A 503 -4.33 32.76 0.89
CA ALA A 503 -5.78 32.89 1.13
C ALA A 503 -6.08 33.58 2.48
N ASN A 504 -7.05 34.49 2.47
CA ASN A 504 -7.51 35.26 3.63
C ASN A 504 -8.99 35.66 3.45
N ALA A 505 -9.62 36.26 4.46
CA ALA A 505 -11.04 36.61 4.40
C ALA A 505 -11.37 37.62 3.27
N GLY A 506 -10.40 38.44 2.84
CA GLY A 506 -10.58 39.42 1.77
C GLY A 506 -10.64 38.84 0.36
N ASN A 507 -9.94 37.73 0.08
CA ASN A 507 -9.90 37.12 -1.25
C ASN A 507 -10.64 35.78 -1.37
N ALA A 508 -10.96 35.12 -0.25
CA ALA A 508 -11.68 33.85 -0.25
C ALA A 508 -13.02 33.88 -0.99
N PRO A 509 -13.88 34.92 -0.90
CA PRO A 509 -15.16 34.94 -1.63
C PRO A 509 -15.00 34.85 -3.14
N GLU A 510 -14.06 35.60 -3.72
CA GLU A 510 -13.82 35.61 -5.17
C GLU A 510 -13.21 34.28 -5.62
N LEU A 511 -12.19 33.79 -4.93
CA LEU A 511 -11.59 32.48 -5.20
C LEU A 511 -12.62 31.34 -5.11
N SER A 512 -13.54 31.41 -4.15
CA SER A 512 -14.57 30.38 -3.95
C SER A 512 -15.58 30.29 -5.11
N SER A 513 -15.71 31.34 -5.91
CA SER A 513 -16.63 31.35 -7.07
C SER A 513 -16.15 30.46 -8.22
N PHE A 514 -14.87 30.13 -8.27
CA PHE A 514 -14.25 29.38 -9.37
C PHE A 514 -14.49 27.87 -9.26
N PRO A 515 -14.89 27.18 -10.34
CA PRO A 515 -15.44 25.83 -10.27
C PRO A 515 -14.45 24.74 -9.85
N ASP A 516 -13.15 24.92 -10.11
CA ASP A 516 -12.12 23.91 -9.81
C ASP A 516 -11.36 24.17 -8.50
N ILE A 517 -11.68 25.28 -7.81
CA ILE A 517 -11.20 25.56 -6.46
C ILE A 517 -12.17 24.94 -5.46
N ASP A 518 -11.73 23.86 -4.81
CA ASP A 518 -12.54 23.07 -3.88
C ASP A 518 -12.26 23.42 -2.41
N GLY A 519 -11.35 24.36 -2.14
CA GLY A 519 -10.87 24.57 -0.79
C GLY A 519 -9.72 25.53 -0.64
N PHE A 520 -9.26 25.69 0.60
CA PHE A 520 -8.09 26.50 0.94
C PHE A 520 -7.16 25.79 1.92
N LEU A 521 -5.84 25.90 1.70
CA LEU A 521 -4.81 25.63 2.71
C LEU A 521 -4.27 26.97 3.22
N VAL A 522 -4.69 27.35 4.42
CA VAL A 522 -4.47 28.68 4.98
C VAL A 522 -3.28 28.67 5.93
N GLY A 523 -2.27 29.50 5.64
CA GLY A 523 -1.11 29.72 6.50
C GLY A 523 -1.41 30.73 7.61
N GLY A 524 -0.83 31.94 7.52
CA GLY A 524 -0.89 32.94 8.60
C GLY A 524 -2.29 33.41 9.02
N ALA A 525 -3.27 33.39 8.11
CA ALA A 525 -4.66 33.72 8.45
C ALA A 525 -5.33 32.64 9.33
N SER A 526 -4.80 31.41 9.38
CA SER A 526 -5.28 30.35 10.28
C SER A 526 -4.88 30.54 11.74
N LEU A 527 -3.95 31.47 12.00
CA LEU A 527 -3.54 31.87 13.36
C LEU A 527 -4.42 33.00 13.92
N LYS A 528 -5.50 33.36 13.22
CA LYS A 528 -6.39 34.47 13.54
C LYS A 528 -7.86 34.05 13.44
N PRO A 529 -8.81 34.81 14.03
CA PRO A 529 -10.25 34.49 13.96
C PRO A 529 -10.84 34.48 12.54
N GLU A 530 -10.17 35.14 11.59
CA GLU A 530 -10.63 35.28 10.19
C GLU A 530 -10.76 33.95 9.43
N ILE A 531 -10.23 32.84 9.96
CA ILE A 531 -10.41 31.49 9.38
C ILE A 531 -11.90 31.10 9.25
N SER A 532 -12.74 31.56 10.18
CA SER A 532 -14.19 31.31 10.14
C SER A 532 -14.87 31.99 8.94
N ASP A 533 -14.43 33.19 8.58
CA ASP A 533 -14.92 33.91 7.40
C ASP A 533 -14.51 33.21 6.09
N ILE A 534 -13.31 32.63 6.05
CA ILE A 534 -12.81 31.85 4.91
C ILE A 534 -13.66 30.58 4.72
N VAL A 535 -13.92 29.84 5.81
CA VAL A 535 -14.80 28.65 5.78
C VAL A 535 -16.20 29.02 5.32
N LYS A 536 -16.77 30.09 5.88
CA LYS A 536 -18.08 30.62 5.47
C LYS A 536 -18.12 30.90 3.97
N ALA A 537 -17.15 31.63 3.45
CA ALA A 537 -17.12 32.08 2.05
C ALA A 537 -17.23 30.91 1.08
N ILE A 538 -16.44 29.84 1.27
CA ILE A 538 -16.49 28.67 0.38
C ILE A 538 -17.71 27.79 0.65
N ALA A 539 -18.10 27.64 1.92
CA ALA A 539 -19.28 26.87 2.29
C ALA A 539 -20.56 27.47 1.67
N GLU A 540 -20.66 28.79 1.53
CA GLU A 540 -21.78 29.48 0.90
C GLU A 540 -21.71 29.46 -0.63
N ALA A 541 -20.52 29.59 -1.21
CA ALA A 541 -20.34 29.61 -2.67
C ALA A 541 -20.56 28.24 -3.34
N LYS A 542 -20.34 27.14 -2.61
CA LYS A 542 -20.33 25.79 -3.17
C LYS A 542 -21.59 24.98 -2.90
N VAL A 543 -22.54 25.48 -2.10
CA VAL A 543 -23.85 24.83 -1.83
C VAL A 543 -24.57 24.42 -3.11
#